data_AF-A0A2G5VLS9-F1
#
_entry.id   AF-A0A2G5VLS9-F1
#
_cell.length_a   1.000
_cell.length_b   1.000
_cell.length_c   1.000
_cell.angle_alpha   90.00
_cell.angle_beta   90.00
_cell.angle_gamma   90.00
#
_symmetry.space_group_name_H-M   'P 1'
#
loop_
_entity.id
_entity.type
_entity.pdbx_description
1 polymer ?
#
loop_
_entity_poly.entity_id
_entity_poly.type
_entity_poly.pdbx_seq_one_letter_code
_entity_poly.pdbx_strand_id
1 'polypeptide(L)'
;MYFRLLGLCNNFAYVVMLSAAKDILEKDAKHIEKPCRPEVTTRECHILSTGSVLLADIIPALIIKMSAPMFIHRVPFGIRHTTVVLLQAASFLIVGISDSTGLALFGVILASFGSGLGEISYLALSSNYPS
;
A
#
# COMPACT_ATOMS: atom_id res chain seq x y z
N MET A 1 1.72 24.57 -3.06
CA MET A 1 0.97 23.92 -1.96
C MET A 1 0.44 22.53 -2.35
N TYR A 2 -0.28 22.40 -3.48
CA TYR A 2 -0.81 21.13 -3.99
C TYR A 2 0.24 20.00 -4.06
N PHE A 3 1.42 20.27 -4.64
CA PHE A 3 2.48 19.27 -4.79
C PHE A 3 2.92 18.60 -3.46
N ARG A 4 3.02 19.37 -2.37
CA ARG A 4 3.42 18.83 -1.06
C ARG A 4 2.33 17.98 -0.41
N LEU A 5 1.07 18.42 -0.48
CA LEU A 5 -0.08 17.68 0.06
C LEU A 5 -0.25 16.32 -0.63
N LEU A 6 0.05 16.32 -1.93
CA LEU A 6 -0.09 15.20 -2.83
C LEU A 6 0.98 14.11 -2.64
N GLY A 7 2.24 14.49 -2.46
CA GLY A 7 3.31 13.55 -2.05
C GLY A 7 3.09 13.00 -0.63
N LEU A 8 2.47 13.79 0.25
CA LEU A 8 2.15 13.38 1.62
C LEU A 8 1.01 12.34 1.65
N CYS A 9 -0.07 12.53 0.86
CA CYS A 9 -1.17 11.57 0.80
C CYS A 9 -0.73 10.17 0.33
N ASN A 10 0.19 10.13 -0.64
CA ASN A 10 0.71 8.87 -1.18
C ASN A 10 1.52 8.09 -0.14
N ASN A 11 2.38 8.77 0.61
CA ASN A 11 3.14 8.16 1.71
C ASN A 11 2.27 7.83 2.92
N PHE A 12 1.29 8.69 3.24
CA PHE A 12 0.34 8.45 4.31
C PHE A 12 -0.42 7.16 4.08
N ALA A 13 -0.88 6.93 2.84
CA ALA A 13 -1.63 5.74 2.50
C ALA A 13 -0.84 4.44 2.73
N TYR A 14 0.44 4.45 2.35
CA TYR A 14 1.37 3.36 2.60
C TYR A 14 1.55 3.08 4.11
N VAL A 15 1.79 4.12 4.92
CA VAL A 15 1.98 3.98 6.37
C VAL A 15 0.72 3.43 7.05
N VAL A 16 -0.46 3.86 6.63
CA VAL A 16 -1.73 3.34 7.15
C VAL A 16 -1.86 1.83 6.88
N MET A 17 -1.52 1.36 5.68
CA MET A 17 -1.58 -0.07 5.36
C MET A 17 -0.55 -0.89 6.14
N LEU A 18 0.66 -0.39 6.32
CA LEU A 18 1.66 -1.05 7.16
C LEU A 18 1.24 -1.12 8.63
N SER A 19 0.59 -0.06 9.13
CA SER A 19 0.06 -0.03 10.49
C SER A 19 -1.08 -1.05 10.67
N ALA A 20 -1.89 -1.23 9.62
CA ALA A 20 -2.96 -2.23 9.57
C ALA A 20 -2.47 -3.65 9.24
N ALA A 21 -1.18 -3.86 8.96
CA ALA A 21 -0.66 -5.16 8.54
C ALA A 21 -0.87 -6.26 9.58
N LYS A 22 -0.84 -5.91 10.88
CA LYS A 22 -1.17 -6.87 11.95
C LYS A 22 -2.64 -7.27 11.91
N ASP A 23 -3.54 -6.29 11.80
CA ASP A 23 -4.99 -6.51 11.74
C ASP A 23 -5.37 -7.37 10.54
N ILE A 24 -4.75 -7.11 9.38
CA ILE A 24 -4.91 -7.92 8.15
C ILE A 24 -4.53 -9.39 8.38
N LEU A 25 -3.44 -9.64 9.11
CA LEU A 25 -2.97 -11.00 9.39
C LEU A 25 -3.83 -11.72 10.44
N GLU A 26 -4.46 -10.98 11.34
CA GLU A 26 -5.33 -11.54 12.38
C GLU A 26 -6.75 -11.88 11.85
N LYS A 27 -7.12 -11.47 10.63
CA LYS A 27 -8.43 -11.82 10.02
C LYS A 27 -8.65 -13.32 9.84
N ASP A 28 -7.60 -14.08 9.53
CA ASP A 28 -7.67 -15.55 9.42
C ASP A 28 -7.50 -16.26 10.77
N ALA A 29 -7.05 -15.55 11.81
CA ALA A 29 -7.02 -16.10 13.16
C ALA A 29 -8.46 -16.13 13.68
N LYS A 30 -9.08 -17.32 13.71
CA LYS A 30 -10.40 -17.53 14.34
C LYS A 30 -10.47 -16.70 15.61
N HIS A 31 -11.48 -15.82 15.73
CA HIS A 31 -11.83 -15.07 16.92
C HIS A 31 -12.18 -16.03 18.07
N ILE A 32 -11.19 -16.72 18.59
CA ILE A 32 -11.23 -17.30 19.92
C ILE A 32 -10.84 -16.13 20.79
N GLU A 33 -11.79 -15.61 21.55
CA GLU A 33 -11.57 -14.59 22.57
C GLU A 33 -10.42 -15.09 23.47
N LYS A 34 -9.19 -14.63 23.21
CA LYS A 34 -8.01 -15.08 23.95
C LYS A 34 -8.03 -14.34 25.29
N PRO A 35 -8.33 -14.99 26.43
CA PRO A 35 -8.28 -14.32 27.71
C PRO A 35 -6.87 -13.80 27.94
N CYS A 36 -6.74 -12.60 28.52
CA CYS A 36 -5.44 -12.05 28.93
C CYS A 36 -4.76 -13.04 29.89
N ARG A 37 -3.81 -13.83 29.39
CA ARG A 37 -3.03 -14.77 30.21
C ARG A 37 -1.79 -14.03 30.74
N PRO A 38 -1.49 -14.12 32.05
CA PRO A 38 -0.34 -13.45 32.65
C PRO A 38 1.01 -14.01 32.19
N GLU A 39 1.01 -15.17 31.53
CA GLU A 39 2.22 -15.85 31.05
C GLU A 39 2.04 -16.35 29.60
N VAL A 40 2.97 -15.97 28.73
CA VAL A 40 2.94 -16.30 27.29
C VAL A 40 3.59 -17.67 27.07
N THR A 41 2.85 -18.74 27.36
CA THR A 41 3.35 -20.13 27.27
C THR A 41 3.40 -20.66 25.83
N THR A 42 2.69 -20.04 24.88
CA THR A 42 2.56 -20.53 23.49
C THR A 42 2.60 -19.38 22.49
N ARG A 43 3.49 -19.47 21.50
CA ARG A 43 3.61 -18.50 20.40
C ARG A 43 2.77 -19.01 19.23
N GLU A 44 1.71 -18.30 18.87
CA GLU A 44 0.89 -18.62 17.70
C GLU A 44 1.73 -18.41 16.44
N CYS A 45 2.05 -19.50 15.76
CA CYS A 45 2.86 -19.48 14.55
C CYS A 45 1.94 -19.19 13.36
N HIS A 46 1.85 -17.93 12.96
CA HIS A 46 1.16 -17.56 11.74
C HIS A 46 2.05 -17.89 10.53
N ILE A 47 1.52 -18.64 9.55
CA ILE A 47 2.23 -18.95 8.29
C ILE A 47 2.57 -17.67 7.51
N LEU A 48 1.76 -16.62 7.68
CA LEU A 48 1.95 -15.30 7.08
C LEU A 48 2.47 -14.33 8.14
N SER A 49 3.67 -13.79 7.91
CA SER A 49 4.31 -12.81 8.80
C SER A 49 4.01 -11.38 8.34
N THR A 50 4.13 -10.40 9.23
CA THR A 50 4.06 -8.96 8.89
C THR A 50 5.06 -8.59 7.80
N GLY A 51 6.18 -9.31 7.70
CA GLY A 51 7.14 -9.16 6.60
C GLY A 51 6.58 -9.51 5.22
N SER A 52 5.61 -10.44 5.12
CA SER A 52 4.96 -10.78 3.85
C SER A 52 4.09 -9.63 3.33
N VAL A 53 3.40 -8.90 4.23
CA VAL A 53 2.64 -7.70 3.87
C VAL A 53 3.57 -6.59 3.38
N LEU A 54 4.72 -6.41 4.06
CA LEU A 54 5.75 -5.45 3.64
C LEU A 54 6.32 -5.79 2.25
N LEU A 55 6.62 -7.07 1.99
CA LEU A 55 7.09 -7.50 0.67
C LEU A 55 6.02 -7.35 -0.41
N ALA A 56 4.76 -7.67 -0.09
CA ALA A 56 3.63 -7.45 -0.99
C ALA A 56 3.43 -5.97 -1.34
N ASP A 57 3.88 -5.05 -0.49
CA ASP A 57 3.89 -3.62 -0.81
C ASP A 57 5.17 -3.17 -1.55
N ILE A 58 6.36 -3.63 -1.15
CA ILE A 58 7.61 -3.14 -1.77
C ILE A 58 7.81 -3.67 -3.20
N ILE A 59 7.47 -4.95 -3.46
CA ILE A 59 7.74 -5.59 -4.76
C ILE A 59 6.96 -4.94 -5.92
N PRO A 60 5.65 -4.68 -5.82
CA PRO A 60 4.90 -4.04 -6.91
C PRO A 60 5.37 -2.61 -7.20
N ALA A 61 5.66 -1.83 -6.16
CA ALA A 61 6.21 -0.48 -6.31
C ALA A 61 7.55 -0.51 -7.05
N LEU A 62 8.40 -1.51 -6.77
CA LEU A 62 9.69 -1.69 -7.45
C LEU A 62 9.52 -2.00 -8.94
N ILE A 63 8.57 -2.87 -9.30
CA ILE A 63 8.25 -3.19 -10.71
C ILE A 63 7.78 -1.94 -11.44
N ILE A 64 6.94 -1.12 -10.79
CA ILE A 64 6.47 0.14 -11.34
C ILE A 64 7.61 1.15 -11.51
N LYS A 65 8.53 1.23 -10.55
CA LYS A 65 9.73 2.08 -10.64
C LYS A 65 10.67 1.63 -11.75
N MET A 66 10.82 0.32 -11.97
CA MET A 66 11.59 -0.19 -13.12
C MET A 66 10.93 0.11 -14.47
N SER A 67 9.60 0.17 -14.51
CA SER A 67 8.83 0.50 -15.73
C SER A 67 8.59 2.01 -15.92
N ALA A 68 9.01 2.85 -14.95
CA ALA A 68 9.00 4.31 -14.99
C ALA A 68 9.55 4.93 -16.30
N PRO A 69 10.75 4.54 -16.80
CA PRO A 69 11.31 5.14 -18.01
C PRO A 69 10.46 4.91 -19.26
N MET A 70 9.70 3.81 -19.32
CA MET A 70 8.84 3.49 -20.47
C MET A 70 7.54 4.32 -20.47
N PHE A 71 7.02 4.67 -19.29
CA PHE A 71 5.72 5.32 -19.15
C PHE A 71 5.77 6.85 -19.17
N ILE A 72 6.93 7.47 -18.87
CA ILE A 72 7.07 8.93 -18.81
C ILE A 72 6.71 9.62 -20.13
N HIS A 73 7.00 9.00 -21.28
CA HIS A 73 6.72 9.60 -22.58
C HIS A 73 5.26 9.43 -23.04
N ARG A 74 4.52 8.45 -22.49
CA ARG A 74 3.24 8.00 -23.08
C ARG A 74 1.99 8.51 -22.37
N VAL A 75 2.08 9.08 -21.16
CA VAL A 75 0.86 9.35 -20.36
C VAL A 75 0.82 10.79 -19.80
N PRO A 76 -0.26 11.55 -20.06
CA PRO A 76 -0.43 12.90 -19.54
C PRO A 76 -0.63 12.93 -18.02
N PHE A 77 -0.11 13.98 -17.38
CA PHE A 77 -0.04 14.14 -15.92
C PHE A 77 -1.40 14.00 -15.21
N GLY A 78 -2.45 14.63 -15.75
CA GLY A 78 -3.79 14.61 -15.15
C GLY A 78 -4.37 13.20 -15.02
N ILE A 79 -4.27 12.40 -16.09
CA ILE A 79 -4.80 11.03 -16.11
C ILE A 79 -4.04 10.14 -15.13
N ARG A 80 -2.71 10.24 -15.07
CA ARG A 80 -1.89 9.48 -14.12
C ARG A 80 -2.31 9.76 -12.68
N HIS A 81 -2.54 11.03 -12.37
CA HIS A 81 -2.91 11.44 -11.03
C HIS A 81 -4.28 10.92 -10.62
N THR A 82 -5.30 11.10 -11.47
CA THR A 82 -6.65 10.59 -11.19
C THR A 82 -6.66 9.08 -11.03
N THR A 83 -5.90 8.35 -11.87
CA THR A 83 -5.76 6.89 -11.74
C THR A 83 -5.13 6.49 -10.41
N VAL A 84 -4.08 7.17 -9.94
CA VAL A 84 -3.46 6.88 -8.63
C VAL A 84 -4.43 7.10 -7.49
N VAL A 85 -5.16 8.22 -7.49
CA VAL A 85 -6.13 8.54 -6.43
C VAL A 85 -7.27 7.53 -6.41
N LEU A 86 -7.81 7.16 -7.58
CA LEU A 86 -8.87 6.15 -7.68
C LEU A 86 -8.40 4.77 -7.24
N LEU A 87 -7.19 4.36 -7.66
CA LEU A 87 -6.62 3.08 -7.28
C LEU A 87 -6.37 3.00 -5.77
N GLN A 88 -5.91 4.10 -5.17
CA GLN A 88 -5.69 4.20 -3.74
C GLN A 88 -7.00 4.22 -2.94
N ALA A 89 -8.05 4.86 -3.45
CA ALA A 89 -9.37 4.82 -2.83
C ALA A 89 -9.98 3.41 -2.91
N ALA A 90 -9.86 2.76 -4.06
CA ALA A 90 -10.34 1.40 -4.26
C ALA A 90 -9.60 0.40 -3.38
N SER A 91 -8.27 0.55 -3.21
CA SER A 91 -7.48 -0.35 -2.37
C SER A 91 -7.89 -0.29 -0.90
N PHE A 92 -8.11 0.91 -0.35
CA PHE A 92 -8.62 1.04 1.02
C PHE A 92 -9.99 0.42 1.20
N LEU A 93 -10.87 0.61 0.23
CA LEU A 93 -12.20 0.03 0.26
C LEU A 93 -12.12 -1.51 0.25
N ILE A 94 -11.29 -2.09 -0.62
CA ILE A 94 -11.06 -3.55 -0.70
C ILE A 94 -10.47 -4.10 0.60
N VAL A 95 -9.45 -3.46 1.17
CA VAL A 95 -8.85 -3.89 2.45
C VAL A 95 -9.86 -3.80 3.58
N GLY A 96 -10.67 -2.73 3.62
CA GLY A 96 -11.69 -2.54 4.65
C GLY A 96 -12.79 -3.61 4.64
N ILE A 97 -13.28 -3.98 3.44
CA ILE A 97 -14.35 -4.99 3.30
C ILE A 97 -13.84 -6.44 3.24
N SER A 98 -12.52 -6.65 3.23
CA SER A 98 -11.96 -7.99 3.05
C SER A 98 -12.21 -8.90 4.25
N ASP A 99 -12.76 -10.09 4.03
CA ASP A 99 -12.88 -11.11 5.09
C ASP A 99 -11.68 -12.08 5.13
N SER A 100 -10.90 -12.14 4.04
CA SER A 100 -9.74 -13.03 3.94
C SER A 100 -8.43 -12.26 3.84
N THR A 101 -7.36 -12.81 4.42
CA THR A 101 -6.02 -12.21 4.33
C THR A 101 -5.57 -12.08 2.86
N GLY A 102 -5.96 -13.01 2.00
CA GLY A 102 -5.65 -12.96 0.56
C GLY A 102 -6.27 -11.75 -0.15
N LEU A 103 -7.55 -11.45 0.12
CA LEU A 103 -8.23 -10.30 -0.47
C LEU A 103 -7.69 -8.97 0.09
N ALA A 104 -7.33 -8.95 1.37
CA ALA A 104 -6.64 -7.81 1.98
C ALA A 104 -5.26 -7.55 1.34
N LEU A 105 -4.45 -8.59 1.14
CA LEU A 105 -3.14 -8.50 0.47
C LEU A 105 -3.28 -8.02 -0.97
N PHE A 106 -4.32 -8.43 -1.68
CA PHE A 106 -4.61 -7.92 -3.02
C PHE A 106 -4.86 -6.40 -3.01
N GLY A 107 -5.60 -5.91 -2.02
CA GLY A 107 -5.77 -4.47 -1.78
C GLY A 107 -4.44 -3.76 -1.52
N VAL A 108 -3.55 -4.35 -0.70
CA VAL A 108 -2.21 -3.81 -0.44
C VAL A 108 -1.37 -3.73 -1.72
N ILE A 109 -1.40 -4.76 -2.55
CA ILE A 109 -0.70 -4.76 -3.84
C ILE A 109 -1.22 -3.62 -4.74
N LEU A 110 -2.55 -3.46 -4.85
CA LEU A 110 -3.15 -2.36 -5.62
C LEU A 110 -2.76 -0.98 -5.08
N ALA A 111 -2.73 -0.81 -3.76
CA ALA A 111 -2.24 0.42 -3.14
C ALA A 111 -0.79 0.70 -3.50
N SER A 112 0.08 -0.30 -3.42
CA SER A 112 1.48 -0.18 -3.78
C SER A 112 1.69 0.21 -5.25
N PHE A 113 0.91 -0.37 -6.17
CA PHE A 113 0.91 0.01 -7.57
C PHE A 113 0.58 1.50 -7.75
N GLY A 114 -0.45 1.99 -7.06
CA GLY A 114 -0.86 3.39 -7.09
C GLY A 114 0.23 4.30 -6.50
N SER A 115 0.77 3.90 -5.36
CA SER A 115 1.81 4.64 -4.66
C SER A 115 3.09 4.78 -5.46
N GLY A 116 3.55 3.69 -6.10
CA GLY A 116 4.71 3.72 -6.99
C GLY A 116 4.52 4.64 -8.19
N LEU A 117 3.34 4.62 -8.84
CA LEU A 117 3.02 5.50 -9.96
C LEU A 117 2.95 6.97 -9.55
N GLY A 118 2.40 7.25 -8.37
CA GLY A 118 2.32 8.58 -7.78
C GLY A 118 3.70 9.17 -7.51
N GLU A 119 4.58 8.41 -6.85
CA GLU A 119 5.94 8.83 -6.51
C GLU A 119 6.76 9.23 -7.75
N ILE A 120 6.73 8.41 -8.80
CA ILE A 120 7.41 8.69 -10.07
C ILE A 120 6.85 9.97 -10.71
N SER A 121 5.53 10.14 -10.68
CA SER A 121 4.87 11.31 -11.26
C SER A 121 5.25 12.59 -10.51
N TYR A 122 5.37 12.54 -9.18
CA TYR A 122 5.85 13.68 -8.38
C TYR A 122 7.33 13.97 -8.62
N LEU A 123 8.18 12.95 -8.68
CA LEU A 123 9.60 13.10 -8.99
C LEU A 123 9.82 13.75 -10.37
N ALA A 124 9.09 13.29 -11.39
CA ALA A 124 9.16 13.86 -12.73
C ALA A 124 8.71 15.33 -12.77
N LEU A 125 7.72 15.69 -11.94
CA LEU A 125 7.26 17.08 -11.84
C LEU A 125 8.26 17.97 -11.08
N SER A 126 8.87 17.48 -10.00
CA SER A 126 9.93 18.20 -9.27
C SER A 126 11.10 18.60 -10.16
N SER A 127 11.49 17.73 -11.10
CA SER A 127 12.57 18.01 -12.04
C SER A 127 12.23 19.12 -13.05
N ASN A 128 10.96 19.49 -13.19
CA ASN A 128 10.47 20.45 -14.19
C ASN A 128 10.16 21.83 -13.60
N TYR A 129 10.36 22.03 -12.29
CA TYR A 129 10.26 23.36 -11.67
C TYR A 129 11.65 24.00 -11.60
N PRO A 130 11.84 25.24 -12.08
CA PRO A 130 13.07 25.98 -11.83
C PRO A 130 13.21 26.25 -10.32
N SER A 131 14.44 26.10 -9.82
CA SER A 131 14.85 26.38 -8.45
C SER A 131 14.59 27.82 -8.05
#